data_AF-A0A517VR59-F1
#
_entry.id   AF-A0A517VR59-F1
#
_cell.length_a   1.000
_cell.length_b   1.000
_cell.length_c   1.000
_cell.angle_alpha   90.00
_cell.angle_beta   90.00
_cell.angle_gamma   90.00
#
_symmetry.space_group_name_H-M   'P 1'
#
loop_
_entity.id
_entity.type
_entity.pdbx_description
1 polymer ?
#
loop_
_entity_poly.entity_id
_entity_poly.type
_entity_poly.pdbx_seq_one_letter_code
_entity_poly.pdbx_strand_id
1 'polypeptide(L)'
;METILGIAADDMQELLLVRLGIFSIMRWYIVAGIISALFGFFGVACGLLMLGTMAYYNTLYGPIEFSNGEYEGLDNIALVWQNVLQGCLVLLAGIGACIAANCWFKQKNRRGVIVFVVSILLSAIASLILRP
;
A
#
# COMPACT_ATOMS: atom_id res chain seq x y z
N MET A 1 -30.81 28.69 41.41
CA MET A 1 -31.25 27.60 40.49
C MET A 1 -30.54 27.68 39.14
N GLU A 2 -29.98 28.82 38.75
CA GLU A 2 -29.22 29.02 37.50
C GLU A 2 -27.85 28.32 37.46
N THR A 3 -27.23 28.05 38.61
CA THR A 3 -25.89 27.44 38.68
C THR A 3 -25.85 25.96 38.30
N ILE A 4 -26.92 25.21 38.54
CA ILE A 4 -26.99 23.77 38.22
C ILE A 4 -27.14 23.54 36.71
N LEU A 5 -27.87 24.45 36.03
CA LEU A 5 -28.06 24.43 34.58
C LEU A 5 -26.79 24.81 33.82
N GLY A 6 -25.99 25.74 34.35
CA GLY A 6 -24.68 26.10 33.79
C GLY A 6 -23.67 24.95 33.86
N ILE A 7 -23.58 24.29 35.02
CA ILE A 7 -22.68 23.13 35.22
C ILE A 7 -23.08 21.96 34.30
N ALA A 8 -24.38 21.67 34.18
CA ALA A 8 -24.86 20.62 33.29
C ALA A 8 -24.64 20.93 31.80
N ALA A 9 -24.62 22.20 31.41
CA ALA A 9 -24.36 22.62 30.03
C ALA A 9 -22.87 22.50 29.67
N ASP A 10 -21.97 22.87 30.58
CA ASP A 10 -20.51 22.74 30.38
C ASP A 10 -20.09 21.27 30.30
N ASP A 11 -20.58 20.41 31.20
CA ASP A 11 -20.32 18.96 31.16
C ASP A 11 -20.85 18.33 29.86
N MET A 12 -21.98 18.81 29.35
CA MET A 12 -22.56 18.33 28.10
C MET A 12 -21.73 18.78 26.88
N GLN A 13 -21.12 19.97 26.91
CA GLN A 13 -20.20 20.43 25.85
C GLN A 13 -18.89 19.65 25.84
N GLU A 14 -18.29 19.38 26.99
CA GLU A 14 -17.09 18.55 27.06
C GLU A 14 -17.36 17.13 26.53
N LEU A 15 -18.49 16.53 26.90
CA LEU A 15 -18.87 15.21 26.41
C LEU A 15 -19.07 15.18 24.88
N LEU A 16 -19.64 16.24 24.32
CA LEU A 16 -19.80 16.41 22.88
C LEU A 16 -18.46 16.58 22.16
N LEU A 17 -17.54 17.39 22.71
CA LEU A 17 -16.20 17.58 22.15
C LEU A 17 -15.39 16.28 22.19
N VAL A 18 -15.48 15.51 23.28
CA VAL A 18 -14.85 14.19 23.38
C VAL A 18 -15.44 13.22 22.36
N ARG A 19 -16.78 13.16 22.21
CA ARG A 19 -17.42 12.30 21.21
C ARG A 19 -17.08 12.70 19.78
N LEU A 20 -17.06 14.00 19.46
CA LEU A 20 -16.66 14.53 18.15
C LEU A 20 -15.18 14.24 17.86
N GLY A 21 -14.31 14.36 18.87
CA GLY A 21 -12.89 14.01 18.78
C GLY A 21 -12.67 12.54 18.48
N ILE A 22 -13.39 11.64 19.17
CA ILE A 22 -13.34 10.19 18.92
C ILE A 22 -13.89 9.86 17.53
N PHE A 23 -14.96 10.51 17.09
CA PHE A 23 -15.55 10.30 15.77
C PHE A 23 -14.61 10.76 14.64
N SER A 24 -13.93 11.89 14.84
CA SER A 24 -12.87 12.39 13.96
C SER A 24 -11.73 11.39 13.86
N ILE A 25 -11.21 10.90 14.99
CA ILE A 25 -10.13 9.91 15.03
C ILE A 25 -10.53 8.59 14.33
N MET A 26 -11.77 8.13 14.52
CA MET A 26 -12.27 6.92 13.84
C MET A 26 -12.41 7.11 12.32
N ARG A 27 -12.78 8.30 11.83
CA ARG A 27 -12.81 8.56 10.38
C ARG A 27 -11.43 8.40 9.73
N TRP A 28 -10.36 8.86 10.38
CA TRP A 28 -9.02 8.79 9.79
C TRP A 28 -8.48 7.36 9.64
N TYR A 29 -8.83 6.43 10.54
CA TYR A 29 -8.49 5.02 10.37
C TYR A 29 -9.19 4.37 9.18
N ILE A 30 -10.45 4.75 8.93
CA ILE A 30 -11.20 4.26 7.77
C ILE A 30 -10.60 4.81 6.48
N VAL A 31 -10.32 6.12 6.43
CA VAL A 31 -9.71 6.76 5.26
C VAL A 31 -8.33 6.16 4.97
N ALA A 32 -7.47 6.01 5.98
CA ALA A 32 -6.16 5.37 5.84
C ALA A 32 -6.28 3.91 5.36
N GLY A 33 -7.23 3.14 5.92
CA GLY A 33 -7.50 1.78 5.49
C GLY A 33 -7.90 1.68 4.01
N ILE A 34 -8.79 2.56 3.53
CA ILE A 34 -9.23 2.59 2.13
C ILE A 34 -8.06 2.90 1.20
N ILE A 35 -7.29 3.95 1.52
CA ILE A 35 -6.14 4.37 0.71
C ILE A 35 -5.15 3.21 0.59
N SER A 36 -4.78 2.59 1.71
CA SER A 36 -3.79 1.51 1.68
C SER A 36 -4.30 0.22 1.05
N ALA A 37 -5.60 -0.06 1.12
CA ALA A 37 -6.20 -1.16 0.37
C ALA A 37 -6.13 -0.91 -1.14
N LEU A 38 -6.44 0.31 -1.61
CA LEU A 38 -6.35 0.68 -3.02
C LEU A 38 -4.92 0.53 -3.54
N PHE A 39 -3.94 1.08 -2.81
CA PHE A 39 -2.53 0.91 -3.17
C PHE A 39 -2.08 -0.55 -3.12
N GLY A 40 -2.56 -1.32 -2.14
CA GLY A 40 -2.23 -2.73 -2.02
C GLY A 40 -2.76 -3.57 -3.18
N PHE A 41 -4.05 -3.43 -3.51
CA PHE A 41 -4.64 -4.12 -4.66
C PHE A 41 -3.97 -3.72 -5.97
N PHE A 42 -3.69 -2.44 -6.16
CA PHE A 42 -2.98 -1.95 -7.33
C PHE A 42 -1.57 -2.55 -7.43
N GLY A 43 -0.80 -2.56 -6.33
CA GLY A 43 0.53 -3.16 -6.29
C GLY A 43 0.52 -4.65 -6.59
N VAL A 44 -0.44 -5.41 -6.04
CA VAL A 44 -0.59 -6.84 -6.34
C VAL A 44 -0.94 -7.07 -7.80
N ALA A 45 -1.89 -6.29 -8.35
CA ALA A 45 -2.27 -6.41 -9.76
C ALA A 45 -1.09 -6.09 -10.69
N CYS A 46 -0.35 -5.01 -10.44
CA CYS A 46 0.84 -4.66 -11.21
C CYS A 46 1.92 -5.75 -11.15
N GLY A 47 2.22 -6.28 -9.95
CA GLY A 47 3.22 -7.34 -9.79
C GLY A 47 2.83 -8.63 -10.53
N LEU A 48 1.55 -9.02 -10.48
CA LEU A 48 1.03 -10.17 -11.22
C LEU A 48 1.09 -9.94 -12.73
N LEU A 49 0.73 -8.74 -13.20
CA LEU A 49 0.80 -8.41 -14.62
C LEU A 49 2.25 -8.41 -15.13
N MET A 50 3.20 -7.85 -14.39
CA MET A 50 4.61 -7.88 -14.76
C MET A 50 5.12 -9.32 -14.92
N LEU A 51 4.99 -10.15 -13.88
CA LEU A 51 5.42 -11.55 -13.94
C LEU A 51 4.67 -12.36 -15.01
N GLY A 52 3.37 -12.12 -15.14
CA GLY A 52 2.52 -12.77 -16.13
C GLY A 52 2.93 -12.43 -17.57
N THR A 53 3.19 -11.15 -17.86
CA THR A 53 3.66 -10.71 -19.18
C THR A 53 5.03 -11.28 -19.50
N MET A 54 5.99 -11.25 -18.57
CA MET A 54 7.31 -11.86 -18.78
C MET A 54 7.19 -13.35 -19.11
N ALA A 55 6.42 -14.11 -18.31
CA ALA A 55 6.20 -15.53 -18.56
C ALA A 55 5.49 -15.80 -19.90
N TYR A 56 4.45 -15.02 -20.22
CA TYR A 56 3.68 -15.17 -21.46
C TYR A 56 4.53 -14.93 -22.70
N TYR A 57 5.27 -13.82 -22.76
CA TYR A 57 6.08 -13.49 -23.93
C TYR A 57 7.26 -14.46 -24.12
N ASN A 58 7.92 -14.88 -23.04
CA ASN A 58 9.03 -15.85 -23.12
C ASN A 58 8.57 -17.27 -23.46
N THR A 59 7.33 -17.64 -23.14
CA THR A 59 6.76 -18.94 -23.54
C THR A 59 6.26 -18.92 -24.99
N LEU A 60 5.69 -17.80 -25.45
CA LEU A 60 5.12 -17.68 -26.79
C LEU A 60 6.19 -17.46 -27.87
N TYR A 61 7.18 -16.60 -27.62
CA TYR A 61 8.19 -16.19 -28.61
C TYR A 61 9.56 -16.85 -28.38
N GLY A 62 9.69 -17.67 -27.34
CA GLY A 62 10.97 -18.21 -26.88
C GLY A 62 11.70 -17.26 -25.93
N PRO A 63 12.84 -17.70 -25.36
CA PRO A 63 13.59 -16.90 -24.39
C PRO A 63 14.04 -15.59 -25.03
N ILE A 64 13.57 -14.48 -24.46
CA ILE A 64 13.89 -13.12 -24.90
C ILE A 64 15.20 -12.74 -24.23
N GLU A 65 16.24 -12.50 -25.04
CA GLU A 65 17.53 -12.03 -24.56
C GLU A 65 17.46 -10.56 -24.14
N PHE A 66 18.29 -10.20 -23.15
CA PHE A 66 18.42 -8.83 -22.69
C PHE A 66 19.20 -8.01 -23.72
N SER A 67 18.56 -6.98 -24.26
CA SER A 67 19.02 -6.09 -25.32
C SER A 67 19.91 -4.95 -24.84
N ASN A 68 20.20 -4.86 -23.53
CA ASN A 68 21.09 -3.86 -22.91
C ASN A 68 20.77 -2.40 -23.33
N GLY A 69 19.49 -2.06 -23.43
CA GLY A 69 19.02 -0.70 -23.69
C GLY A 69 18.78 -0.34 -25.16
N GLU A 70 19.05 -1.21 -26.13
CA GLU A 70 18.65 -0.95 -27.53
C GLU A 70 17.12 -0.96 -27.70
N TYR A 71 16.44 -1.83 -26.96
CA TYR A 71 14.98 -1.91 -26.93
C TYR A 71 14.47 -2.09 -25.50
N GLU A 72 14.21 -0.98 -24.81
CA GLU A 72 13.74 -0.97 -23.41
C GLU A 72 12.51 -1.85 -23.17
N GLY A 73 11.60 -1.95 -24.16
CA GLY A 73 10.42 -2.82 -24.07
C GLY A 73 10.76 -4.31 -23.99
N LEU A 74 11.80 -4.75 -24.71
CA LEU A 74 12.30 -6.14 -24.67
C LEU A 74 13.02 -6.42 -23.36
N ASP A 75 13.79 -5.45 -22.86
CA ASP A 75 14.51 -5.56 -21.59
C ASP A 75 13.57 -5.70 -20.40
N ASN A 76 12.42 -5.02 -20.43
CA ASN A 76 11.41 -5.11 -19.37
C ASN A 76 10.64 -6.43 -19.35
N ILE A 77 10.61 -7.18 -20.45
CA ILE A 77 9.90 -8.48 -20.55
C ILE A 77 10.85 -9.67 -20.56
N ALA A 78 12.16 -9.44 -20.69
CA ALA A 78 13.17 -10.48 -20.64
C ALA A 78 13.12 -11.23 -19.30
N LEU A 79 13.23 -12.55 -19.35
CA LEU A 79 13.13 -13.42 -18.16
C LEU A 79 14.45 -13.46 -17.38
N VAL A 80 14.91 -12.29 -16.92
CA VAL A 80 16.14 -12.13 -16.14
C VAL A 80 15.81 -12.08 -14.65
N TRP A 81 16.73 -12.58 -13.82
CA TRP A 81 16.59 -12.59 -12.36
C TRP A 81 16.20 -11.21 -11.78
N GLN A 82 16.75 -10.12 -12.33
CA GLN A 82 16.46 -8.75 -11.87
C GLN A 82 14.99 -8.38 -12.05
N ASN A 83 14.44 -8.64 -13.23
CA ASN A 83 13.03 -8.37 -13.57
C ASN A 83 12.07 -9.22 -12.74
N VAL A 84 12.41 -10.50 -12.55
CA VAL A 84 11.65 -11.42 -11.70
C VAL A 84 11.66 -10.93 -10.25
N LEU A 85 12.82 -10.52 -9.74
CA LEU A 85 12.97 -9.97 -8.40
C LEU A 85 12.16 -8.68 -8.24
N GLN A 86 12.15 -7.81 -9.24
CA GLN A 86 11.36 -6.58 -9.24
C GLN A 86 9.86 -6.89 -9.16
N GLY A 87 9.36 -7.81 -9.99
CA GLY A 87 7.95 -8.25 -9.94
C GLY A 87 7.56 -8.82 -8.58
N CYS A 88 8.41 -9.66 -7.98
CA CYS A 88 8.21 -10.21 -6.64
C CYS A 88 8.21 -9.14 -5.54
N LEU A 89 9.08 -8.14 -5.63
CA LEU A 89 9.12 -7.04 -4.65
C LEU A 89 7.89 -6.14 -4.73
N VAL A 90 7.39 -5.87 -5.94
CA VAL A 90 6.12 -5.14 -6.16
C VAL A 90 4.95 -5.92 -5.56
N LEU A 91 4.91 -7.25 -5.74
CA LEU A 91 3.90 -8.11 -5.10
C LEU A 91 3.96 -8.04 -3.58
N LEU A 92 5.15 -8.18 -3.00
CA LEU A 92 5.34 -8.12 -1.54
C LEU A 92 4.93 -6.76 -0.97
N ALA A 93 5.26 -5.66 -1.66
CA ALA A 93 4.84 -4.33 -1.28
C ALA A 93 3.30 -4.17 -1.33
N GLY A 94 2.66 -4.69 -2.39
CA GLY A 94 1.20 -4.71 -2.50
C GLY A 94 0.52 -5.49 -1.38
N ILE A 95 1.02 -6.68 -1.07
CA ILE A 95 0.53 -7.52 0.04
C ILE A 95 0.71 -6.80 1.38
N GLY A 96 1.88 -6.18 1.61
CA GLY A 96 2.15 -5.41 2.83
C GLY A 96 1.19 -4.23 2.99
N ALA A 97 0.86 -3.51 1.92
CA ALA A 97 -0.14 -2.44 1.95
C ALA A 97 -1.56 -2.96 2.24
N CYS A 98 -1.93 -4.13 1.73
CA CYS A 98 -3.19 -4.81 2.10
C CYS A 98 -3.22 -5.21 3.59
N ILE A 99 -2.10 -5.71 4.14
CA ILE A 99 -1.98 -6.03 5.57
C ILE A 99 -2.11 -4.77 6.42
N ALA A 100 -1.48 -3.66 6.00
CA ALA A 100 -1.61 -2.37 6.66
C ALA A 100 -3.08 -1.88 6.69
N ALA A 101 -3.79 -2.01 5.57
CA ALA A 101 -5.22 -1.70 5.49
C ALA A 101 -6.04 -2.51 6.51
N ASN A 102 -5.77 -3.81 6.62
CA ASN A 102 -6.44 -4.68 7.59
C ASN A 102 -6.14 -4.27 9.05
N CYS A 103 -4.91 -3.84 9.36
CA CYS A 103 -4.55 -3.30 10.67
C CYS A 103 -5.34 -2.02 11.02
N TRP A 104 -5.61 -1.16 10.05
CA TRP A 104 -6.40 0.05 10.29
C TRP A 104 -7.91 -0.21 10.37
N PHE A 105 -8.46 -1.10 9.54
CA PHE A 105 -9.89 -1.43 9.60
C PHE A 105 -10.28 -2.24 10.84
N LYS A 106 -9.52 -3.30 11.17
CA LYS A 106 -9.87 -4.20 12.28
C LYS A 106 -9.27 -3.78 13.61
N GLN A 107 -7.99 -3.41 13.64
CA GLN A 107 -7.28 -3.18 14.91
C GLN A 107 -7.27 -1.72 15.32
N LYS A 108 -7.62 -0.78 14.42
CA LYS A 108 -7.55 0.68 14.64
C LYS A 108 -6.21 1.11 15.25
N ASN A 109 -5.14 0.44 14.83
CA ASN A 109 -3.81 0.55 15.43
C ASN A 109 -2.87 1.33 14.50
N ARG A 110 -2.03 2.19 15.08
CA ARG A 110 -0.99 2.95 14.37
C ARG A 110 0.09 2.07 13.75
N ARG A 111 0.22 0.80 14.17
CA ARG A 111 1.15 -0.17 13.57
C ARG A 111 0.93 -0.36 12.06
N GLY A 112 -0.28 -0.10 11.54
CA GLY A 112 -0.54 -0.07 10.10
C GLY A 112 0.35 0.93 9.34
N VAL A 113 0.72 2.05 9.96
CA VAL A 113 1.61 3.07 9.35
C VAL A 113 2.99 2.47 9.09
N ILE A 114 3.53 1.73 10.07
CA ILE A 114 4.86 1.12 9.97
C ILE A 114 4.87 0.11 8.82
N VAL A 115 3.85 -0.76 8.76
CA VAL A 115 3.75 -1.78 7.70
C VAL A 115 3.61 -1.12 6.32
N PHE A 116 2.79 -0.07 6.20
CA PHE A 116 2.62 0.66 4.95
C PHE A 116 3.92 1.34 4.48
N VAL A 117 4.62 2.03 5.40
CA VAL A 117 5.88 2.71 5.10
C VAL A 117 6.97 1.71 4.70
N VAL A 118 7.09 0.59 5.42
CA VAL A 118 8.03 -0.50 5.08
C VAL A 118 7.72 -1.07 3.70
N SER A 119 6.44 -1.24 3.36
CA SER A 119 6.02 -1.77 2.06
C SER A 119 6.39 -0.82 0.92
N ILE A 120 6.20 0.49 1.09
CA ILE A 120 6.61 1.49 0.10
C ILE A 120 8.13 1.57 -0.01
N LEU A 121 8.85 1.53 1.10
CA LEU A 121 10.32 1.53 1.12
C LEU A 121 10.89 0.34 0.37
N LEU A 122 10.34 -0.86 0.57
CA LEU A 122 10.72 -2.07 -0.18
C LEU A 122 10.53 -1.88 -1.69
N SER A 123 9.39 -1.30 -2.10
CA SER A 123 9.13 -1.01 -3.52
C SER A 123 10.08 0.06 -4.09
N ALA A 124 10.40 1.09 -3.31
CA ALA A 124 11.33 2.15 -3.74
C ALA A 124 12.76 1.63 -3.87
N ILE A 125 13.22 0.82 -2.92
CA ILE A 125 14.53 0.17 -2.97
C ILE A 125 14.62 -0.78 -4.17
N ALA A 126 13.56 -1.54 -4.44
CA ALA A 126 13.48 -2.38 -5.63
C ALA A 126 13.71 -1.57 -6.91
N SER A 127 13.04 -0.41 -7.04
CA SER A 127 13.19 0.47 -8.20
C SER A 127 14.55 1.17 -8.31
N LEU A 128 15.27 1.32 -7.19
CA LEU A 128 16.55 2.03 -7.14
C LEU A 128 17.74 1.11 -7.42
N ILE A 129 17.69 -0.13 -6.91
CA ILE A 129 18.77 -1.12 -7.05
C ILE A 129 18.67 -1.88 -8.38
N LEU A 130 17.45 -2.12 -8.86
CA LEU A 130 17.20 -2.90 -10.08
C LEU A 130 17.00 -2.03 -11.31
N ARG A 131 17.37 -0.75 -11.24
CA ARG A 131 17.49 0.07 -12.44
C ARG A 131 18.57 -0.55 -13.34
N PRO A 132 18.25 -0.91 -14.60
CA PRO A 132 19.27 -1.25 -15.57
C PRO A 132 20.23 -0.06 -15.78
#